data_AF-A0A8J6SX02-F1
#
_entry.id   AF-A0A8J6SX02-F1
#
_cell.length_a   1.000
_cell.length_b   1.000
_cell.length_c   1.000
_cell.angle_alpha   90.00
_cell.angle_beta   90.00
_cell.angle_gamma   90.00
#
_symmetry.space_group_name_H-M   'P 1'
#
loop_
_entity.id
_entity.type
_entity.pdbx_description
1 polymer ?
#
loop_
_entity_poly.entity_id
_entity_poly.type
_entity_poly.pdbx_seq_one_letter_code
_entity_poly.pdbx_strand_id
1 'polypeptide(L)' 'MQNDNRNAWNWGFTRGAETWNGRLAMIGFASAVILEYVSGQGVLHFWGLM' A
#
# COMPACT_ATOMS: atom_id res chain seq x y z
N MET A 1 6.22 -13.53 -29.39
CA MET A 1 4.93 -13.47 -28.68
C MET A 1 5.07 -14.30 -27.41
N GLN A 2 5.55 -13.71 -26.31
CA GLN A 2 5.64 -14.40 -25.01
C GLN A 2 4.42 -13.97 -24.20
N ASN A 3 3.47 -14.88 -24.04
CA ASN A 3 2.27 -14.67 -23.22
C ASN A 3 2.72 -14.62 -21.74
N ASP A 4 2.99 -13.42 -21.27
CA ASP A 4 3.33 -13.12 -19.89
C ASP A 4 2.05 -13.31 -19.06
N ASN A 5 1.86 -14.52 -18.54
CA ASN A 5 0.81 -14.85 -17.56
C ASN A 5 1.08 -14.11 -16.22
N ARG A 6 1.19 -12.78 -16.22
CA ARG A 6 1.32 -11.89 -15.04
C ARG A 6 0.10 -11.93 -14.12
N ASN A 7 -0.95 -12.58 -14.59
CA ASN A 7 -2.27 -12.74 -14.00
C ASN A 7 -2.51 -14.17 -13.50
N ALA A 8 -1.52 -15.06 -13.54
CA ALA A 8 -1.58 -16.26 -12.74
C ALA A 8 -1.54 -15.83 -11.28
N TRP A 9 -2.68 -15.97 -10.57
CA TRP A 9 -2.80 -15.84 -9.13
C TRP A 9 -2.04 -16.99 -8.45
N ASN A 10 -0.73 -17.00 -8.67
CA ASN A 10 0.18 -17.94 -8.10
C ASN A 10 0.62 -17.34 -6.76
N TRP A 11 0.08 -17.90 -5.68
CA TRP A 11 0.46 -17.55 -4.33
C TRP A 11 1.89 -18.04 -4.07
N GLY A 12 2.86 -17.15 -4.30
CA GLY A 12 4.28 -17.39 -4.13
C GLY A 12 5.10 -16.11 -4.33
N PHE A 13 6.40 -16.14 -4.01
CA PHE A 13 7.36 -15.06 -4.30
C PHE A 13 7.55 -14.94 -5.83
N THR A 14 6.60 -14.30 -6.51
CA THR A 14 6.66 -14.00 -7.94
C THR A 14 6.73 -12.48 -8.13
N ARG A 15 7.42 -12.04 -9.19
CA ARG A 15 7.63 -10.61 -9.50
C ARG A 15 6.33 -9.80 -9.55
N GLY A 16 5.22 -10.45 -9.92
CA GLY A 16 3.88 -9.84 -9.92
C GLY A 16 3.38 -9.48 -8.52
N ALA A 17 3.60 -10.35 -7.53
CA ALA A 17 3.20 -10.11 -6.14
C ALA A 17 4.06 -9.03 -5.47
N GLU A 18 5.37 -9.01 -5.75
CA GLU A 18 6.29 -7.98 -5.25
C GLU A 18 5.91 -6.58 -5.78
N THR A 19 5.59 -6.47 -7.07
CA THR A 19 5.15 -5.21 -7.69
C THR A 19 3.82 -4.75 -7.11
N TRP A 20 2.89 -5.67 -6.87
CA TRP A 20 1.60 -5.37 -6.25
C TRP A 20 1.76 -4.89 -4.80
N ASN A 21 2.59 -5.58 -4.00
CA ASN A 21 2.86 -5.18 -2.62
C ASN A 21 3.54 -3.80 -2.56
N GLY A 22 4.52 -3.54 -3.42
CA GLY A 22 5.17 -2.23 -3.51
C GLY A 22 4.21 -1.08 -3.84
N ARG A 23 3.26 -1.30 -4.76
CA ARG A 23 2.23 -0.29 -5.09
C ARG A 23 1.27 -0.07 -3.94
N LEU A 24 0.82 -1.14 -3.27
CA LEU A 24 -0.05 -1.05 -2.10
C LEU A 24 0.64 -0.29 -0.96
N ALA A 25 1.94 -0.53 -0.74
CA ALA A 25 2.73 0.19 0.26
C ALA A 25 2.85 1.69 -0.06
N MET A 26 3.12 2.06 -1.31
CA MET A 26 3.16 3.47 -1.72
C MET A 26 1.82 4.17 -1.53
N ILE A 27 0.71 3.51 -1.88
CA ILE A 27 -0.65 4.04 -1.67
C ILE A 27 -0.97 4.17 -0.18
N GLY A 28 -0.63 3.14 0.62
CA GLY A 28 -0.81 3.15 2.07
C GLY A 28 -0.06 4.33 2.71
N PHE A 29 1.20 4.54 2.34
CA PHE A 29 2.00 5.66 2.82
C PHE A 29 1.39 7.01 2.40
N ALA A 30 1.02 7.18 1.13
CA ALA A 30 0.38 8.40 0.65
C ALA A 30 -0.94 8.67 1.37
N SER A 31 -1.77 7.65 1.59
CA SER A 31 -3.02 7.78 2.34
C SER A 31 -2.79 8.14 3.80
N ALA A 32 -1.75 7.59 4.46
CA ALA A 32 -1.41 7.94 5.83
C ALA A 32 -0.99 9.40 5.95
N VAL A 33 -0.14 9.90 5.03
CA VAL A 33 0.26 11.31 4.98
C VAL A 33 -0.95 12.23 4.71
N ILE A 34 -1.84 11.85 3.80
CA ILE A 34 -3.06 12.62 3.50
C ILE A 34 -4.00 12.63 4.70
N LEU A 35 -4.20 11.50 5.37
CA LEU A 35 -5.03 11.41 6.58
C LEU A 35 -4.45 12.27 7.70
N GLU A 36 -3.13 12.26 7.87
CA GLU A 36 -2.43 13.11 8.84
C GLU A 36 -2.61 14.61 8.53
N TYR A 37 -2.56 14.98 7.25
CA TYR A 37 -2.79 16.36 6.80
C TYR A 37 -4.26 16.81 6.93
N VAL A 38 -5.21 15.97 6.51
CA VAL A 38 -6.65 16.30 6.52
C VAL A 38 -7.23 16.29 7.93
N SER A 39 -6.78 15.37 8.77
CA SER A 39 -7.20 15.29 10.17
C SER A 39 -6.65 16.48 10.99
N GLY A 40 -5.53 17.10 10.57
CA GLY A 40 -4.88 18.21 11.30
C GLY A 40 -4.42 17.84 12.72
N GLN A 41 -4.52 16.56 13.02
CA GLN A 41 -4.36 15.90 14.30
C GLN A 41 -3.63 14.62 13.93
N GLY A 42 -2.31 14.60 14.16
CA GLY A 42 -1.44 13.50 13.77
C GLY A 42 -1.95 12.16 14.28
N VAL A 43 -1.40 11.06 13.77
CA VAL A 43 -1.76 9.67 14.17
C VAL A 43 -1.93 9.50 15.69
N LEU A 44 -1.22 10.28 16.50
CA LEU A 44 -1.30 10.37 17.97
C LEU A 44 -2.68 10.80 18.52
N HIS A 45 -3.44 11.66 17.85
CA HIS A 45 -4.79 12.06 18.29
C HIS A 45 -5.86 11.05 17.87
N PHE A 46 -5.71 10.40 16.71
CA PHE A 46 -6.57 9.26 16.36
C PHE A 46 -6.43 8.11 17.37
N TRP A 47 -5.26 8.00 18.00
CA TRP A 47 -4.98 7.08 19.12
C TRP A 47 -5.38 7.63 20.50
N GLY A 48 -5.99 8.82 20.59
CA GLY A 48 -6.53 9.39 21.84
C GLY A 48 -5.47 9.79 22.87
N LEU A 49 -4.23 10.10 22.46
CA LEU A 49 -3.13 10.44 23.37
C LEU A 49 -3.07 11.93 23.78
N MET A 50 -3.98 12.76 23.27
CA MET A 50 -4.31 14.13 23.71
C MET A 50 -5.80 14.38 23.49
#